data_AF-A0A0F9FDE9-F1
#
_entry.id   AF-A0A0F9FDE9-F1
#
_cell.length_a   1.000
_cell.length_b   1.000
_cell.length_c   1.000
_cell.angle_alpha   90.00
_cell.angle_beta   90.00
_cell.angle_gamma   90.00
#
_symmetry.space_group_name_H-M   'P 1'
#
loop_
_entity.id
_entity.type
_entity.pdbx_description
1 polymer ?
#
loop_
_entity_poly.entity_id
_entity_poly.type
_entity_poly.pdbx_seq_one_letter_code
_entity_poly.pdbx_strand_id
1 'polypeptide(L)'
;MKVYEILAGKLYQRGRFDKWPKERKLLELKELGITVVANMIRIPDDDISGPDGVEYYMLPIADGKIKDPDMLNKLADRLLQRILEGQKVLIHCNAGRNRSGLVSALIVRGYYNISGQEALNYVRRKRPQAIANPHFEAYLEGLP
;
A
#
# COMPACT_ATOMS: atom_id res chain seq x y z
N MET A 1 -3.22 -15.07 5.20
CA MET A 1 -3.54 -14.19 4.04
C MET A 1 -2.28 -14.00 3.22
N LYS A 2 -2.39 -14.02 1.90
CA LYS A 2 -1.28 -13.93 0.95
C LYS A 2 -0.77 -12.48 0.84
N VAL A 3 0.55 -12.32 0.72
CA VAL A 3 1.19 -11.07 0.28
C VAL A 3 1.18 -11.05 -1.25
N TYR A 4 0.75 -9.95 -1.84
CA TYR A 4 0.73 -9.75 -3.29
C TYR A 4 1.84 -8.80 -3.68
N GLU A 5 2.69 -9.22 -4.61
CA GLU A 5 3.68 -8.35 -5.22
C GLU A 5 3.02 -7.57 -6.35
N ILE A 6 2.96 -6.24 -6.19
CA ILE A 6 2.36 -5.34 -7.16
C ILE A 6 3.43 -4.91 -8.16
N LEU A 7 4.49 -4.26 -7.68
CA LEU A 7 5.70 -4.00 -8.47
C LEU A 7 6.76 -5.03 -8.09
N ALA A 8 7.26 -5.77 -9.08
CA ALA A 8 8.24 -6.83 -8.87
C ALA A 8 9.47 -6.33 -8.10
N GLY A 9 9.74 -6.95 -6.96
CA GLY A 9 10.83 -6.68 -6.03
C GLY A 9 10.71 -5.39 -5.23
N LYS A 10 9.61 -4.62 -5.35
CA LYS A 10 9.56 -3.22 -4.90
C LYS A 10 8.34 -2.87 -4.05
N LEU A 11 7.15 -3.25 -4.50
CA LEU A 11 5.89 -2.86 -3.85
C LEU A 11 5.04 -4.08 -3.56
N TYR A 12 4.70 -4.25 -2.28
CA TYR A 12 3.92 -5.37 -1.76
C TYR A 12 2.61 -4.88 -1.17
N GLN A 13 1.57 -5.71 -1.27
CA GLN A 13 0.25 -5.41 -0.77
C GLN A 13 -0.32 -6.60 0.00
N ARG A 14 -0.81 -6.37 1.22
CA ARG A 14 -1.45 -7.42 2.03
C ARG A 14 -2.65 -6.92 2.84
N GLY A 15 -3.34 -7.84 3.49
CA GLY A 15 -4.27 -7.47 4.56
C GLY A 15 -3.62 -7.45 5.93
N ARG A 16 -4.42 -7.12 6.93
CA ARG A 16 -3.91 -6.80 8.26
C ARG A 16 -3.17 -7.97 8.86
N PHE A 17 -2.18 -7.63 9.66
CA PHE A 17 -1.32 -8.59 10.32
C PHE A 17 -0.83 -8.10 11.67
N ASP A 18 -1.37 -6.98 12.13
CA ASP A 18 -1.10 -6.37 13.43
C ASP A 18 -1.26 -7.35 14.59
N LYS A 19 -2.23 -8.28 14.48
CA LYS A 19 -2.49 -9.32 15.48
C LYS A 19 -1.57 -10.54 15.41
N TRP A 20 -0.63 -10.59 14.45
CA TRP A 20 0.32 -11.71 14.38
C TRP A 20 1.38 -11.57 15.47
N PRO A 21 1.97 -12.68 15.94
CA PRO A 21 3.15 -12.63 16.82
C PRO A 21 4.26 -11.78 16.19
N LYS A 22 4.92 -10.94 16.99
CA LYS A 22 5.98 -10.01 16.55
C LYS A 22 7.03 -10.70 15.67
N GLU A 23 7.53 -11.83 16.11
CA GLU A 23 8.60 -12.58 15.45
C GLU A 23 8.18 -13.01 14.04
N ARG A 24 6.92 -13.43 13.89
CA ARG A 24 6.36 -13.80 12.59
C ARG A 24 6.25 -12.60 11.66
N LYS A 25 5.86 -11.43 12.18
CA LYS A 25 5.78 -10.20 11.39
C LYS A 25 7.17 -9.83 10.87
N LEU A 26 8.14 -9.75 11.77
CA LEU A 26 9.52 -9.35 11.44
C LEU A 26 10.20 -10.36 10.50
N LEU A 27 9.95 -11.67 10.67
CA LEU A 27 10.47 -12.68 9.77
C LEU A 27 9.96 -12.49 8.34
N GLU A 28 8.65 -12.29 8.14
CA GLU A 28 8.08 -12.07 6.80
C GLU A 28 8.63 -10.79 6.16
N LEU A 29 8.75 -9.70 6.93
CA LEU A 29 9.35 -8.45 6.44
C LEU A 29 10.82 -8.67 6.02
N LYS A 30 11.59 -9.38 6.85
CA LYS A 30 13.00 -9.69 6.58
C LYS A 30 13.19 -10.58 5.35
N GLU A 31 12.40 -11.65 5.22
CA GLU A 31 12.47 -12.57 4.08
C GLU A 31 12.16 -11.89 2.74
N LEU A 32 11.22 -10.94 2.74
CA LEU A 32 10.89 -10.15 1.57
C LEU A 32 11.85 -8.96 1.37
N GLY A 33 12.67 -8.64 2.38
CA GLY A 33 13.56 -7.48 2.41
C GLY A 33 12.80 -6.15 2.49
N ILE A 34 11.61 -6.15 3.10
CA ILE A 34 10.78 -4.96 3.29
C ILE A 34 11.42 -4.07 4.35
N THR A 35 11.62 -2.80 3.99
CA THR A 35 12.23 -1.78 4.84
C THR A 35 11.27 -0.63 5.13
N VAL A 36 10.09 -0.61 4.50
CA VAL A 36 9.06 0.41 4.70
C VAL A 36 7.68 -0.24 4.79
N VAL A 37 6.89 0.10 5.81
CA VAL A 37 5.52 -0.38 5.99
C VAL A 37 4.54 0.80 6.06
N ALA A 38 3.48 0.74 5.27
CA ALA A 38 2.40 1.72 5.26
C ALA A 38 1.07 1.09 5.72
N ASN A 39 0.53 1.61 6.83
CA ASN A 39 -0.67 1.15 7.49
C ASN A 39 -1.89 2.06 7.21
N MET A 40 -2.92 1.50 6.56
CA MET A 40 -4.16 2.22 6.21
C MET A 40 -5.33 1.97 7.19
N ILE A 41 -5.09 1.34 8.34
CA ILE A 41 -6.10 1.11 9.39
C ILE A 41 -5.85 2.01 10.61
N ARG A 42 -6.82 2.08 11.52
CA ARG A 42 -6.76 2.95 12.72
C ARG A 42 -5.97 2.36 13.89
N ILE A 43 -5.43 1.16 13.73
CA ILE A 43 -4.75 0.42 14.80
C ILE A 43 -3.25 0.49 14.51
N PRO A 44 -2.43 1.12 15.36
CA PRO A 44 -0.99 1.14 15.21
C PRO A 44 -0.43 -0.27 15.43
N ASP A 45 0.76 -0.51 14.88
CA ASP A 45 1.48 -1.77 15.05
C ASP A 45 2.83 -1.48 15.71
N ASP A 46 2.82 -1.47 17.05
CA ASP A 46 3.96 -1.12 17.89
C ASP A 46 5.16 -2.08 17.71
N ASP A 47 4.89 -3.28 17.21
CA ASP A 47 5.93 -4.26 16.89
C ASP A 47 6.72 -3.89 15.63
N ILE A 48 6.14 -3.04 14.75
CA ILE A 48 6.76 -2.57 13.50
C ILE A 48 7.28 -1.15 13.65
N SER A 49 6.59 -0.28 14.39
CA SER A 49 6.94 1.14 14.55
C SER A 49 8.17 1.40 15.45
N GLY A 50 9.00 0.38 15.68
CA GLY A 50 10.17 0.42 16.56
C GLY A 50 11.48 0.82 15.87
N PRO A 51 12.56 0.97 16.65
CA PRO A 51 13.90 1.33 16.15
C PRO A 51 14.54 0.27 15.23
N ASP A 52 13.91 -0.89 15.09
CA ASP A 52 14.35 -2.01 14.28
C ASP A 52 14.02 -1.79 12.79
N GLY A 53 14.77 -0.91 12.13
CA GLY A 53 15.05 -0.92 10.68
C GLY A 53 13.90 -0.73 9.68
N VAL A 54 12.63 -0.70 10.11
CA VAL A 54 11.48 -0.55 9.22
C VAL A 54 10.85 0.82 9.39
N GLU A 55 10.91 1.64 8.34
CA GLU A 55 10.26 2.93 8.31
C GLU A 55 8.73 2.73 8.29
N TYR A 56 8.04 3.34 9.25
CA TYR A 56 6.62 3.13 9.45
C TYR A 56 5.79 4.36 9.12
N TYR A 57 4.83 4.18 8.21
CA TYR A 57 3.85 5.19 7.82
C TYR A 57 2.46 4.76 8.26
N MET A 58 1.68 5.69 8.80
CA MET A 58 0.29 5.45 9.14
C MET A 58 -0.59 6.56 8.58
N LEU A 59 -1.56 6.17 7.76
CA LEU A 59 -2.62 7.06 7.29
C LEU A 59 -3.94 6.29 7.28
N PRO A 60 -4.75 6.33 8.34
CA PRO A 60 -6.00 5.60 8.38
C PRO A 60 -6.99 6.15 7.35
N ILE A 61 -7.37 5.33 6.37
CA ILE A 61 -8.32 5.71 5.31
C ILE A 61 -9.64 4.95 5.53
N ALA A 62 -10.78 5.61 5.34
CA ALA A 62 -12.09 4.97 5.35
C ALA A 62 -12.31 4.16 4.07
N ASP A 63 -12.92 2.98 4.16
CA ASP A 63 -13.33 2.19 2.97
C ASP A 63 -14.65 2.74 2.42
N GLY A 64 -14.60 3.96 1.89
CA GLY A 64 -15.76 4.72 1.43
C GLY A 64 -15.31 5.92 0.60
N LYS A 65 -15.96 7.07 0.77
CA LYS A 65 -15.52 8.32 0.13
C LYS A 65 -14.12 8.72 0.58
N ILE A 66 -13.30 9.17 -0.37
CA ILE A 66 -12.01 9.80 -0.09
C ILE A 66 -12.30 11.16 0.55
N LYS A 67 -11.75 11.39 1.75
CA LYS A 67 -11.96 12.64 2.50
C LYS A 67 -10.85 13.67 2.26
N ASP A 68 -9.63 13.19 2.07
CA ASP A 68 -8.44 14.01 1.92
C ASP A 68 -7.56 13.43 0.80
N PRO A 69 -7.84 13.78 -0.47
CA PRO A 69 -7.06 13.30 -1.60
C PRO A 69 -5.63 13.84 -1.59
N ASP A 70 -5.40 15.03 -1.04
CA ASP A 70 -4.07 15.64 -1.01
C ASP A 70 -3.12 14.89 -0.07
N MET A 71 -3.59 14.53 1.13
CA MET A 71 -2.82 13.70 2.07
C MET A 71 -2.55 12.30 1.50
N LEU A 72 -3.54 11.73 0.81
CA LEU A 72 -3.42 10.45 0.14
C LEU A 72 -2.32 10.48 -0.95
N ASN A 73 -2.33 11.49 -1.80
CA ASN A 73 -1.32 11.67 -2.85
C ASN A 73 0.07 11.93 -2.25
N LYS A 74 0.17 12.81 -1.24
CA LYS A 74 1.44 13.06 -0.54
C LYS A 74 2.05 11.78 0.05
N LEU A 75 1.22 10.91 0.62
CA LEU A 75 1.68 9.61 1.10
C LEU A 75 2.16 8.72 -0.06
N ALA A 76 1.37 8.62 -1.14
CA ALA A 76 1.74 7.82 -2.29
C ALA A 76 3.06 8.30 -2.92
N ASP A 77 3.24 9.61 -3.09
CA ASP A 77 4.47 10.22 -3.60
C ASP A 77 5.66 9.92 -2.68
N ARG A 78 5.47 10.03 -1.36
CA ARG A 78 6.52 9.72 -0.40
C ARG A 78 6.94 8.25 -0.45
N LEU A 79 5.99 7.33 -0.53
CA LEU A 79 6.28 5.89 -0.68
C LEU A 79 6.92 5.58 -2.04
N LEU A 80 6.53 6.29 -3.09
CA LEU A 80 7.17 6.18 -4.40
C LEU A 80 8.64 6.60 -4.34
N GLN A 81 8.97 7.71 -3.66
CA GLN A 81 10.37 8.12 -3.49
C GLN A 81 11.20 7.03 -2.80
N ARG A 82 10.67 6.39 -1.75
CA ARG A 82 11.34 5.26 -1.07
C ARG A 82 11.60 4.10 -2.02
N ILE A 83 10.64 3.78 -2.90
CA ILE A 83 10.82 2.76 -3.94
C ILE A 83 11.93 3.14 -4.93
N LEU A 84 11.99 4.42 -5.35
CA LEU A 84 13.01 4.92 -6.26
C LEU A 84 14.41 4.95 -5.62
N GLU A 85 14.49 5.13 -4.30
CA GLU A 85 15.70 5.00 -3.49
C GLU A 85 16.14 3.53 -3.28
N GLY A 86 15.40 2.56 -3.84
CA GLY A 86 15.72 1.14 -3.77
C GLY A 86 15.15 0.42 -2.55
N GLN A 87 14.35 1.09 -1.73
CA GLN A 87 13.66 0.45 -0.61
C GLN A 87 12.46 -0.37 -1.09
N LYS A 88 12.06 -1.35 -0.26
CA LYS A 88 10.91 -2.20 -0.53
C LYS A 88 9.77 -1.85 0.41
N VAL A 89 8.61 -1.53 -0.18
CA VAL A 89 7.45 -1.00 0.53
C VAL A 89 6.35 -2.05 0.63
N LEU A 90 5.79 -2.22 1.82
CA LEU A 90 4.58 -3.01 2.06
C LEU A 90 3.42 -2.12 2.47
N ILE A 91 2.30 -2.20 1.75
CA ILE A 91 1.07 -1.49 2.11
C ILE A 91 0.02 -2.50 2.60
N HIS A 92 -0.57 -2.21 3.76
CA HIS A 92 -1.66 -3.02 4.28
C HIS A 92 -2.88 -2.21 4.70
N CYS A 93 -4.02 -2.88 4.66
CA CYS A 93 -5.26 -2.42 5.30
C CYS A 93 -5.94 -3.62 5.98
N ASN A 94 -7.27 -3.66 6.14
CA ASN A 94 -7.94 -4.84 6.70
C ASN A 94 -7.82 -6.07 5.80
N ALA A 95 -8.38 -6.01 4.59
CA ALA A 95 -8.40 -7.15 3.67
C ALA A 95 -7.19 -7.17 2.71
N GLY A 96 -6.42 -6.08 2.67
CA GLY A 96 -5.73 -5.69 1.45
C GLY A 96 -6.79 -5.20 0.46
N ARG A 97 -6.74 -5.42 -0.85
CA ARG A 97 -7.88 -5.19 -1.76
C ARG A 97 -8.24 -3.72 -2.00
N ASN A 98 -8.94 -3.03 -1.10
CA ASN A 98 -9.45 -1.67 -1.36
C ASN A 98 -8.44 -0.59 -0.96
N ARG A 99 -8.41 -0.16 0.31
CA ARG A 99 -7.55 0.95 0.76
C ARG A 99 -6.08 0.77 0.41
N SER A 100 -5.50 -0.41 0.65
CA SER A 100 -4.11 -0.66 0.23
C SER A 100 -3.96 -0.74 -1.28
N GLY A 101 -5.00 -1.19 -2.01
CA GLY A 101 -5.01 -1.18 -3.46
C GLY A 101 -5.02 0.23 -4.05
N LEU A 102 -5.80 1.14 -3.46
CA LEU A 102 -5.86 2.55 -3.87
C LEU A 102 -4.46 3.19 -3.79
N VAL A 103 -3.78 3.07 -2.66
CA VAL A 103 -2.41 3.61 -2.52
C VAL A 103 -1.44 2.90 -3.47
N SER A 104 -1.52 1.57 -3.61
CA SER A 104 -0.71 0.85 -4.60
C SER A 104 -0.93 1.36 -6.03
N ALA A 105 -2.17 1.67 -6.42
CA ALA A 105 -2.47 2.19 -7.75
C ALA A 105 -1.88 3.59 -7.95
N LEU A 106 -1.96 4.47 -6.96
CA LEU A 106 -1.33 5.80 -7.03
C LEU A 106 0.19 5.71 -7.19
N ILE A 107 0.84 4.79 -6.47
CA ILE A 107 2.28 4.54 -6.61
C ILE A 107 2.60 3.98 -8.01
N VAL A 108 1.83 2.99 -8.48
CA VAL A 108 2.01 2.40 -9.83
C VAL A 108 1.85 3.47 -10.91
N ARG A 109 0.87 4.36 -10.75
CA ARG A 109 0.62 5.50 -11.63
C ARG A 109 1.85 6.38 -11.74
N GLY A 110 2.39 6.85 -10.60
CA GLY A 110 3.58 7.69 -10.58
C GLY A 110 4.85 6.98 -11.05
N TYR A 111 5.00 5.68 -10.72
CA TYR A 111 6.17 4.88 -11.10
C TYR A 111 6.28 4.68 -12.62
N TYR A 112 5.17 4.41 -13.31
CA TYR A 112 5.16 4.20 -14.76
C TYR A 112 4.78 5.45 -15.55
N ASN A 113 4.39 6.54 -14.88
CA ASN A 113 3.83 7.75 -15.48
C ASN A 113 2.67 7.43 -16.45
N ILE A 114 1.69 6.68 -15.96
CA ILE A 114 0.50 6.23 -16.70
C ILE A 114 -0.77 6.89 -16.14
N SER A 115 -1.90 6.74 -16.83
CA SER A 115 -3.19 7.22 -16.33
C SER A 115 -3.68 6.45 -15.09
N GLY A 116 -4.60 7.02 -14.34
CA GLY A 116 -5.16 6.33 -13.18
C GLY A 116 -6.00 5.10 -13.56
N GLN A 117 -6.65 5.10 -14.73
CA GLN A 117 -7.33 3.91 -15.28
C GLN A 117 -6.35 2.77 -15.56
N GLU A 118 -5.19 3.05 -16.16
CA GLU A 118 -4.16 2.05 -16.44
C GLU A 118 -3.57 1.49 -15.14
N ALA A 119 -3.35 2.35 -14.14
CA ALA A 119 -2.86 1.94 -12.82
C ALA A 119 -3.87 1.05 -12.09
N LEU A 120 -5.17 1.38 -12.12
CA LEU A 120 -6.25 0.55 -11.60
C LEU A 120 -6.23 -0.85 -12.23
N ASN A 121 -6.14 -0.91 -13.56
CA ASN A 121 -6.07 -2.16 -14.32
C ASN A 121 -4.81 -2.96 -13.98
N TYR A 122 -3.66 -2.29 -13.82
CA TYR A 122 -2.42 -2.92 -13.42
C TYR A 122 -2.54 -3.62 -12.05
N VAL A 123 -3.04 -2.90 -11.04
CA VAL A 123 -3.19 -3.46 -9.69
C VAL A 123 -4.17 -4.63 -9.70
N ARG A 124 -5.26 -4.56 -10.46
CA ARG A 124 -6.23 -5.66 -10.61
C ARG A 124 -5.65 -6.91 -11.28
N ARG A 125 -4.71 -6.76 -12.22
CA ARG A 125 -3.98 -7.91 -12.81
C ARG A 125 -3.08 -8.59 -11.77
N LYS A 126 -2.42 -7.83 -10.91
CA LYS A 126 -1.53 -8.36 -9.85
C LYS A 126 -2.31 -8.94 -8.68
N ARG A 127 -3.45 -8.32 -8.37
CA ARG A 127 -4.36 -8.72 -7.31
C ARG A 127 -5.80 -8.67 -7.83
N PRO A 128 -6.33 -9.81 -8.29
CA PRO A 128 -7.71 -9.89 -8.77
C PRO A 128 -8.71 -9.30 -7.77
N GLN A 129 -9.68 -8.57 -8.31
CA GLN A 129 -10.73 -7.89 -7.55
C GLN A 129 -10.26 -6.78 -6.59
N ALA A 130 -9.01 -6.31 -6.71
CA ALA A 130 -8.56 -5.11 -5.99
C ALA A 130 -9.36 -3.87 -6.40
N ILE A 131 -9.52 -2.95 -5.43
CA ILE A 131 -10.17 -1.65 -5.61
C ILE A 131 -11.59 -1.83 -6.17
N ALA A 132 -12.48 -2.40 -5.36
CA ALA A 132 -13.89 -2.61 -5.70
C ALA A 132 -14.81 -1.59 -5.02
N ASN A 133 -14.23 -0.51 -4.50
CA ASN A 133 -14.97 0.60 -3.91
C ASN A 133 -15.21 1.62 -5.03
N PRO A 134 -16.47 1.94 -5.37
CA PRO A 134 -16.79 2.82 -6.50
C PRO A 134 -16.19 4.22 -6.37
N HIS A 135 -16.02 4.73 -5.14
CA HIS A 135 -15.39 6.04 -4.93
C HIS A 135 -13.90 6.02 -5.24
N PHE A 136 -13.23 4.88 -5.05
CA PHE A 136 -11.81 4.73 -5.37
C PHE A 136 -11.59 4.50 -6.86
N GLU A 137 -12.50 3.74 -7.49
CA GLU A 137 -12.52 3.56 -8.94
C GLU A 137 -12.70 4.91 -9.64
N ALA A 138 -13.79 5.62 -9.33
CA ALA A 138 -14.07 6.92 -9.93
C ALA A 138 -12.95 7.94 -9.67
N TYR A 139 -12.32 7.90 -8.49
CA TYR A 139 -11.18 8.77 -8.20
C TYR A 139 -9.99 8.46 -9.12
N LEU A 140 -9.60 7.19 -9.25
CA LEU A 140 -8.47 6.79 -10.09
C LEU A 140 -8.78 7.04 -11.58
N GLU A 141 -9.98 6.72 -12.03
CA GLU A 141 -10.40 6.92 -13.43
C GLU A 141 -10.45 8.41 -13.82
N GLY A 142 -10.65 9.30 -12.85
CA GLY A 142 -10.59 10.75 -13.06
C GLY A 142 -9.17 11.34 -13.09
N LEU A 143 -8.12 10.55 -12.81
CA LEU A 143 -6.74 11.02 -12.88
C LEU A 143 -6.19 10.87 -14.32
N PRO A 144 -5.53 11.91 -14.86
CA PRO A 144 -4.92 11.86 -16.18
C PRO A 144 -3.79 10.83 -16.24
#